data_AF-A0A553FC45-F1
#
_entry.id   AF-A0A553FC45-F1
#
_cell.length_a   1.000
_cell.length_b   1.000
_cell.length_c   1.000
_cell.angle_alpha   90.00
_cell.angle_beta   90.00
_cell.angle_gamma   90.00
#
_symmetry.space_group_name_H-M   'P 1'
#
loop_
_entity.id
_entity.type
_entity.pdbx_description
1 polymer ?
#
loop_
_entity_poly.entity_id
_entity_poly.type
_entity_poly.pdbx_seq_one_letter_code
_entity_poly.pdbx_strand_id
1 'polypeptide(L)'
;MAVATPLLESETFTQQMQYDAPNRPVSMTMPDNSVVRPAYNETNLLESVEANLRGSGTATSFVTNIDYNARGQREKIAYGN
;
A
#
# COMPACT_ATOMS: atom_id res chain seq x y z
N MET A 1 25.60 28.69 -29.71
CA MET A 1 25.81 27.56 -28.79
C MET A 1 24.62 26.62 -28.96
N ALA A 2 24.84 25.37 -29.38
CA ALA A 2 23.77 24.41 -29.58
C ALA A 2 23.40 23.80 -28.22
N VAL A 3 22.12 23.89 -27.84
CA VAL A 3 21.58 23.24 -26.66
C VAL A 3 21.13 21.83 -27.04
N ALA A 4 21.62 20.83 -26.31
CA ALA A 4 21.15 19.45 -26.49
C ALA A 4 19.73 19.33 -25.94
N THR A 5 18.78 18.90 -26.78
CA THR A 5 17.45 18.49 -26.31
C THR A 5 17.60 17.26 -25.40
N PRO A 6 17.14 17.32 -24.14
CA PRO A 6 17.18 16.15 -23.27
C PRO A 6 16.32 15.04 -23.89
N LEU A 7 16.93 13.87 -24.09
CA LEU A 7 16.29 12.68 -24.69
C LEU A 7 15.46 11.88 -23.65
N LEU A 8 15.42 12.32 -22.40
CA LEU A 8 14.67 11.67 -21.32
C LEU A 8 13.28 12.29 -21.23
N GLU A 9 12.26 11.44 -21.18
CA GLU A 9 10.89 11.84 -20.88
C GLU A 9 10.82 12.40 -19.46
N SER A 10 10.15 13.55 -19.29
CA SER A 10 9.85 14.11 -17.97
C SER A 10 8.54 13.51 -17.48
N GLU A 11 8.61 12.37 -16.80
CA GLU A 11 7.45 11.73 -16.17
C GLU A 11 7.38 12.08 -14.68
N THR A 12 6.17 12.39 -14.19
CA THR A 12 5.92 12.66 -12.77
C THR A 12 5.10 11.53 -12.16
N PHE A 13 5.68 10.86 -11.16
CA PHE A 13 5.00 9.82 -10.39
C PHE A 13 4.48 10.40 -9.09
N THR A 14 3.16 10.60 -9.00
CA THR A 14 2.51 11.13 -7.81
C THR A 14 2.01 10.00 -6.92
N GLN A 15 2.20 10.13 -5.62
CA GLN A 15 1.64 9.24 -4.61
C GLN A 15 0.89 10.06 -3.57
N GLN A 16 -0.15 9.48 -3.00
CA GLN A 16 -0.92 10.10 -1.92
C GLN A 16 -1.12 9.09 -0.79
N MET A 17 -0.97 9.54 0.45
CA MET A 17 -1.14 8.71 1.64
C MET A 17 -2.09 9.39 2.62
N GLN A 18 -2.98 8.60 3.20
CA GLN A 18 -3.84 9.02 4.31
C GLN A 18 -3.44 8.28 5.56
N TYR A 19 -3.42 8.97 6.69
CA TYR A 19 -2.96 8.44 7.97
C TYR A 19 -4.06 8.50 9.03
N ASP A 20 -4.01 7.58 9.98
CA ASP A 20 -4.80 7.66 11.20
C ASP A 20 -4.10 8.47 12.31
N ALA A 21 -4.75 8.57 13.48
CA ALA A 21 -4.24 9.31 14.63
C ALA A 21 -2.82 8.88 15.09
N PRO A 22 -2.47 7.58 15.17
CA PRO A 22 -1.10 7.14 15.47
C PRO A 22 -0.13 7.24 14.28
N ASN A 23 -0.47 7.97 13.22
CA ASN A 23 0.38 8.20 12.05
C ASN A 23 0.71 6.91 11.25
N ARG A 24 -0.27 6.00 11.13
CA ARG A 24 -0.17 4.80 10.29
C ARG A 24 -0.94 5.02 8.99
N PRO A 25 -0.41 4.59 7.84
CA PRO A 25 -1.12 4.73 6.57
C PRO A 25 -2.37 3.85 6.56
N VAL A 26 -3.53 4.39 6.22
CA VAL A 26 -4.80 3.64 6.05
C VAL A 26 -5.26 3.57 4.59
N SER A 27 -4.69 4.42 3.73
CA SER A 27 -4.92 4.39 2.29
C SER A 27 -3.70 4.96 1.56
N MET A 28 -3.23 4.27 0.54
CA MET A 28 -2.09 4.67 -0.28
C MET A 28 -2.50 4.60 -1.76
N THR A 29 -2.51 5.75 -2.44
CA THR A 29 -2.75 5.83 -3.88
C THR A 29 -1.41 5.89 -4.60
N MET A 30 -1.16 4.89 -5.44
CA MET A 30 0.06 4.73 -6.23
C MET A 30 -0.07 5.45 -7.60
N PRO A 31 1.04 5.69 -8.32
CA PRO A 31 1.02 6.43 -9.58
C PRO A 31 0.23 5.73 -10.69
N ASP A 32 0.04 4.41 -10.58
CA ASP A 32 -0.75 3.61 -11.51
C ASP A 32 -2.26 3.61 -11.18
N ASN A 33 -2.69 4.48 -10.25
CA ASN A 33 -4.04 4.53 -9.66
C ASN A 33 -4.42 3.30 -8.82
N SER A 34 -3.46 2.45 -8.44
CA SER A 34 -3.73 1.41 -7.45
C SER A 34 -3.94 2.04 -6.07
N VAL A 35 -5.00 1.64 -5.37
CA VAL A 35 -5.28 2.08 -4.00
C VAL A 35 -5.08 0.91 -3.06
N VAL A 36 -4.06 1.01 -2.20
CA VAL A 36 -3.73 -0.01 -1.18
C VAL A 36 -4.32 0.41 0.17
N ARG A 37 -4.98 -0.52 0.85
CA ARG A 37 -5.69 -0.33 2.12
C ARG A 37 -5.20 -1.36 3.13
N PRO A 38 -4.20 -1.01 3.96
CA PRO A 38 -3.83 -1.83 5.11
C PRO A 38 -4.84 -1.65 6.25
N ALA A 39 -5.13 -2.74 6.97
CA ALA A 39 -5.84 -2.69 8.25
C ALA A 39 -4.93 -3.18 9.37
N TYR A 40 -5.14 -2.64 10.57
CA TYR A 40 -4.33 -2.95 11.75
C TYR A 40 -5.20 -3.53 12.85
N ASN A 41 -4.68 -4.54 13.55
CA ASN A 41 -5.34 -5.15 14.69
C ASN A 41 -5.31 -4.23 15.93
N GLU A 42 -5.96 -4.68 17.00
CA GLU A 42 -6.07 -3.96 18.28
C GLU A 42 -4.71 -3.66 18.95
N THR A 43 -3.66 -4.41 18.58
CA THR A 43 -2.28 -4.20 19.07
C THR A 43 -1.43 -3.33 18.14
N ASN A 44 -2.08 -2.68 17.17
CA ASN A 44 -1.48 -1.80 16.16
C ASN A 44 -0.56 -2.49 15.13
N LEU A 45 -0.64 -3.81 14.99
CA LEU A 45 0.10 -4.57 13.99
C LEU A 45 -0.74 -4.78 12.73
N LEU A 46 -0.09 -4.88 11.57
CA LEU A 46 -0.77 -5.09 10.29
C LEU A 46 -1.53 -6.43 10.30
N GLU A 47 -2.80 -6.43 9.94
CA GLU A 47 -3.65 -7.63 9.98
C GLU A 47 -4.10 -8.07 8.58
N SER A 48 -4.47 -7.10 7.72
CA SER A 48 -4.91 -7.38 6.36
C SER A 48 -4.44 -6.31 5.38
N VAL A 49 -4.43 -6.67 4.10
CA VAL A 49 -4.09 -5.77 2.99
C VAL A 49 -5.02 -6.04 1.83
N GLU A 50 -5.77 -5.02 1.45
CA GLU A 50 -6.59 -5.01 0.24
C GLU A 50 -6.03 -3.99 -0.76
N ALA A 51 -6.22 -4.23 -2.06
CA ALA A 51 -5.92 -3.24 -3.06
C ALA A 51 -6.93 -3.21 -4.20
N ASN A 52 -7.35 -2.00 -4.57
CA ASN A 52 -8.03 -1.71 -5.82
C ASN A 52 -6.95 -1.50 -6.89
N LEU A 53 -6.75 -2.48 -7.78
CA LEU A 53 -5.66 -2.43 -8.76
C LEU A 53 -6.00 -1.51 -9.92
N ARG A 54 -5.10 -0.56 -10.22
CA ARG A 54 -5.18 0.35 -11.38
C ARG A 54 -6.55 1.01 -11.59
N GLY A 55 -7.12 1.55 -10.51
CA GLY A 55 -8.44 2.20 -10.53
C GLY A 55 -9.64 1.24 -10.57
N SER A 56 -9.43 -0.08 -10.42
CA SER A 56 -10.51 -1.06 -10.29
C SER A 56 -11.44 -0.72 -9.11
N GLY A 57 -12.75 -0.71 -9.34
CA GLY A 57 -13.74 -0.59 -8.25
C GLY A 57 -13.78 -1.81 -7.32
N THR A 58 -13.33 -2.97 -7.81
CA THR A 58 -13.24 -4.22 -7.03
C THR A 58 -11.92 -4.27 -6.29
N ALA A 59 -11.98 -4.50 -4.98
CA ALA A 59 -10.82 -4.74 -4.14
C ALA A 59 -10.36 -6.20 -4.27
N THR A 60 -9.05 -6.39 -4.39
CA THR A 60 -8.38 -7.69 -4.31
C THR A 60 -7.72 -7.80 -2.95
N SER A 61 -8.07 -8.84 -2.17
CA SER A 61 -7.40 -9.14 -0.91
C SER A 61 -6.06 -9.81 -1.20
N PHE A 62 -4.96 -9.20 -0.74
CA PHE A 62 -3.62 -9.79 -0.85
C PHE A 62 -3.25 -10.53 0.44
N VAL A 63 -3.61 -9.95 1.59
CA VAL A 63 -3.42 -10.54 2.91
C VAL A 63 -4.76 -10.50 3.64
N THR A 64 -5.21 -11.65 4.13
CA THR A 64 -6.48 -11.78 4.84
C THR A 64 -6.29 -11.85 6.35
N ASN A 65 -5.13 -12.33 6.83
CA ASN A 65 -4.79 -12.35 8.25
C ASN A 65 -3.27 -12.43 8.48
N ILE A 66 -2.80 -11.88 9.60
CA ILE A 66 -1.44 -12.10 10.11
C ILE A 66 -1.52 -12.39 11.61
N ASP A 67 -1.01 -13.55 12.02
CA ASP A 67 -0.91 -13.92 13.44
C ASP A 67 0.47 -13.54 13.98
N TYR A 68 0.49 -13.04 15.22
CA TYR A 68 1.70 -12.56 15.88
C TYR A 68 1.90 -13.24 17.23
N ASN A 69 3.16 -13.56 17.53
CA ASN A 69 3.54 -14.01 18.88
C ASN A 69 3.56 -12.85 19.88
N ALA A 70 3.74 -13.16 21.16
CA ALA A 70 3.83 -12.17 22.23
C ALA A 70 4.97 -11.15 22.10
N ARG A 71 5.92 -11.35 21.17
CA ARG A 71 7.02 -10.43 20.86
C ARG A 71 6.74 -9.58 19.61
N GLY A 72 5.54 -9.67 19.03
CA GLY A 72 5.16 -8.96 17.81
C GLY A 72 5.80 -9.53 16.53
N GLN A 73 6.29 -10.77 16.56
CA GLN A 73 6.84 -11.44 15.38
C GLN A 73 5.74 -12.24 14.68
N ARG A 74 5.73 -12.21 13.34
CA ARG A 74 4.74 -12.97 12.56
C ARG A 74 4.96 -14.46 12.77
N GLU A 75 3.92 -15.18 13.19
CA GLU A 75 3.88 -16.64 13.26
C GLU A 75 3.25 -17.22 12.00
N LYS A 76 2.25 -16.53 11.45
CA LYS A 76 1.53 -16.94 10.25
C LYS A 76 1.11 -15.74 9.43
N ILE A 77 1.03 -15.94 8.13
CA ILE A 77 0.39 -15.04 7.19
C ILE A 77 -0.57 -15.84 6.31
N ALA A 78 -1.82 -15.38 6.21
CA ALA A 78 -2.80 -15.90 5.29
C ALA A 78 -2.91 -14.94 4.10
N TYR A 79 -2.62 -15.45 2.91
CA TYR A 79 -2.75 -14.71 1.67
C TYR A 79 -4.13 -14.93 1.03
N GLY A 80 -4.53 -14.05 0.14
CA GLY A 80 -5.83 -14.11 -0.55
C GLY A 80 -5.87 -14.99 -1.81
N ASN A 81 -4.86 -15.82 -2.05
CA ASN A 81 -4.70 -16.64 -3.25
C ASN A 81 -4.87 -18.14 -3.02
#